data_AF-A0A0R2X0C3-F1
#
_entry.id   AF-A0A0R2X0C3-F1
#
_cell.length_a   1.000
_cell.length_b   1.000
_cell.length_c   1.000
_cell.angle_alpha   90.00
_cell.angle_beta   90.00
_cell.angle_gamma   90.00
#
_symmetry.space_group_name_H-M   'P 1'
#
loop_
_entity.id
_entity.type
_entity.pdbx_description
1 polymer ?
#
loop_
_entity_poly.entity_id
_entity_poly.type
_entity_poly.pdbx_seq_one_letter_code
_entity_poly.pdbx_strand_id
1 'polypeptide(L)' 'MSKQNQTLEEFIDSLPEEERIVLTLYYIKRYSIEEISTKIGAPTRAITAVLRSGRMRMSSAFNFPQGS' A
#
# COMPACT_ATOMS: atom_id res chain seq x y z
N MET A 1 -9.63 -14.55 20.92
CA MET A 1 -8.38 -14.33 20.14
C MET A 1 -8.36 -12.88 19.71
N SER A 2 -7.64 -12.02 20.44
CA SER A 2 -7.52 -10.59 20.14
C SER A 2 -6.44 -10.37 19.11
N LYS A 3 -6.81 -10.13 17.85
CA LYS A 3 -5.88 -9.79 16.78
C LYS A 3 -6.23 -8.42 16.22
N GLN A 4 -6.09 -7.37 17.03
CA GLN A 4 -6.38 -5.99 16.63
C GLN A 4 -5.41 -5.02 17.30
N ASN A 5 -4.19 -4.96 16.80
CA ASN A 5 -3.29 -3.82 16.93
C ASN A 5 -2.05 -4.00 16.03
N GLN A 6 -2.22 -4.49 14.80
CA GLN A 6 -1.13 -4.43 13.83
C GLN A 6 -1.00 -2.97 13.41
N THR A 7 0.17 -2.36 13.55
CA THR A 7 0.42 -0.98 13.12
C THR A 7 0.52 -0.89 11.59
N LEU A 8 0.36 0.30 11.01
CA LEU A 8 0.53 0.49 9.55
C LEU A 8 1.91 0.01 9.06
N GLU A 9 2.93 0.20 9.88
CA GLU A 9 4.30 -0.23 9.61
C GLU A 9 4.42 -1.75 9.60
N GLU A 10 3.92 -2.44 10.64
CA GLU A 10 3.88 -3.92 10.67
C GLU A 10 3.04 -4.53 9.55
N PHE A 11 1.99 -3.82 9.11
CA PHE A 11 1.20 -4.22 7.94
C PHE A 11 2.01 -4.10 6.66
N ILE A 12 2.63 -2.95 6.43
CA ILE A 12 3.48 -2.71 5.26
C ILE A 12 4.66 -3.72 5.23
N ASP A 13 5.22 -4.05 6.39
CA ASP A 13 6.31 -5.02 6.51
C ASP A 13 5.89 -6.46 6.25
N SER A 14 4.61 -6.78 6.40
CA SER A 14 4.06 -8.10 6.05
C SER A 14 3.83 -8.30 4.55
N LEU A 15 3.96 -7.22 3.75
CA LEU A 15 3.74 -7.28 2.31
C LEU A 15 5.00 -7.73 1.56
N PRO A 16 4.80 -8.33 0.35
CA PRO A 16 5.88 -8.53 -0.62
C PRO A 16 6.67 -7.24 -0.84
N GLU A 17 7.96 -7.39 -1.15
CA GLU A 17 8.89 -6.26 -1.27
C GLU A 17 8.41 -5.22 -2.28
N GLU A 18 7.90 -5.64 -3.44
CA GLU A 18 7.42 -4.71 -4.47
C GLU A 18 6.22 -3.89 -3.98
N GLU A 19 5.31 -4.54 -3.25
CA GLU A 19 4.13 -3.89 -2.68
C GLU A 19 4.51 -2.89 -1.59
N ARG A 20 5.44 -3.27 -0.71
CA ARG A 20 5.96 -2.40 0.35
C ARG A 20 6.60 -1.13 -0.21
N ILE A 21 7.43 -1.25 -1.24
CA ILE A 21 8.09 -0.12 -1.88
C ILE A 21 7.04 0.86 -2.43
N VAL A 22 6.09 0.36 -3.21
CA VAL A 22 5.05 1.21 -3.83
C VAL A 22 4.17 1.88 -2.78
N LEU A 23 3.72 1.15 -1.76
CA LEU A 23 2.86 1.69 -0.71
C LEU A 23 3.58 2.71 0.16
N THR A 24 4.86 2.48 0.46
CA THR A 24 5.70 3.44 1.20
C THR A 24 5.88 4.73 0.41
N LEU A 25 6.24 4.63 -0.87
CA LEU A 25 6.44 5.80 -1.71
C LEU A 25 5.14 6.62 -1.86
N TYR A 26 4.00 5.96 -1.98
CA TYR A 26 2.70 6.62 -2.15
C TYR A 26 2.13 7.19 -0.83
N TYR A 27 1.97 6.37 0.21
CA TYR A 27 1.27 6.78 1.43
C TYR A 27 2.17 7.53 2.43
N ILE A 28 3.45 7.16 2.53
CA ILE A 28 4.37 7.74 3.51
C ILE A 28 5.13 8.91 2.87
N LYS A 29 5.75 8.70 1.70
CA LYS A 29 6.55 9.72 1.01
C LYS A 29 5.73 10.66 0.14
N ARG A 30 4.43 10.38 -0.06
CA ARG A 30 3.47 11.23 -0.80
C ARG A 30 3.84 11.47 -2.27
N TYR A 31 4.57 10.55 -2.90
CA TYR A 31 4.85 10.62 -4.33
C TYR A 31 3.60 10.31 -5.17
N SER A 32 3.48 10.95 -6.33
CA SER A 32 2.47 10.63 -7.34
C SER A 32 2.77 9.29 -8.03
N ILE A 33 1.78 8.73 -8.73
CA ILE A 33 1.95 7.47 -9.46
C ILE A 33 3.02 7.62 -10.57
N GLU A 34 3.07 8.80 -11.20
CA GLU A 34 4.04 9.16 -12.24
C GLU A 34 5.47 9.28 -11.68
N GLU A 35 5.61 9.92 -10.51
CA GLU A 35 6.90 10.02 -9.81
C GLU A 35 7.40 8.63 -9.39
N ILE A 36 6.51 7.78 -8.86
CA ILE A 36 6.85 6.39 -8.51
C ILE A 36 7.27 5.61 -9.76
N SER A 37 6.51 5.73 -10.85
CA SER A 37 6.82 5.08 -12.12
C SER A 37 8.20 5.44 -12.63
N THR A 38 8.55 6.73 -12.58
CA THR A 38 9.86 7.23 -12.96
C THR A 38 10.96 6.70 -12.03
N LYS A 39 10.69 6.65 -10.72
CA LYS A 39 11.68 6.30 -9.69
C LYS A 39 12.02 4.81 -9.66
N ILE A 40 11.06 3.91 -9.95
CA ILE A 40 11.27 2.46 -9.88
C ILE A 40 11.30 1.78 -11.27
N GLY A 41 11.02 2.52 -12.35
CA GLY A 41 11.01 2.00 -13.72
C GLY A 41 9.84 1.06 -14.04
N ALA A 42 8.79 1.04 -13.21
CA ALA A 42 7.60 0.21 -13.42
C ALA A 42 6.49 1.00 -14.13
N PRO A 43 5.65 0.36 -14.96
CA PRO A 43 4.54 1.04 -15.62
C PRO A 43 3.48 1.49 -14.60
N THR A 44 2.91 2.67 -14.83
CA THR A 44 1.86 3.25 -13.97
C THR A 44 0.70 2.28 -13.70
N ARG A 45 0.30 1.49 -14.69
CA ARG A 45 -0.73 0.44 -14.55
C ARG A 45 -0.38 -0.60 -13.48
N ALA A 46 0.87 -1.04 -13.41
CA ALA A 46 1.31 -2.01 -12.39
C ALA A 46 1.28 -1.39 -10.99
N ILE A 47 1.74 -0.13 -10.88
CA ILE A 47 1.70 0.63 -9.62
C ILE A 47 0.25 0.80 -9.15
N THR A 48 -0.69 1.15 -10.04
CA THR A 48 -2.11 1.26 -9.71
C THR A 48 -2.70 -0.07 -9.23
N ALA A 49 -2.36 -1.19 -9.87
CA ALA A 49 -2.83 -2.51 -9.46
C ALA A 49 -2.34 -2.87 -8.05
N VAL A 50 -1.07 -2.60 -7.78
CA VAL A 50 -0.43 -2.77 -6.46
C VAL A 50 -1.12 -1.90 -5.40
N LEU A 51 -1.36 -0.62 -5.68
CA LEU A 51 -2.05 0.29 -4.75
C LEU A 51 -3.49 -0.15 -4.45
N ARG A 52 -4.21 -0.64 -5.46
CA ARG A 52 -5.57 -1.17 -5.30
C ARG A 52 -5.58 -2.41 -4.40
N SER A 53 -4.66 -3.34 -4.64
CA SER A 53 -4.50 -4.55 -3.82
C SER A 53 -4.13 -4.19 -2.37
N GLY A 54 -3.17 -3.28 -2.19
CA GLY A 54 -2.77 -2.75 -0.90
C GLY A 54 -3.93 -2.12 -0.13
N ARG A 55 -4.76 -1.31 -0.79
CA ARG A 55 -5.91 -0.66 -0.16
C ARG A 55 -6.98 -1.67 0.29
N MET A 56 -7.27 -2.70 -0.51
CA MET A 56 -8.22 -3.75 -0.10
C MET A 56 -7.74 -4.49 1.15
N ARG A 57 -6.44 -4.83 1.21
CA ARG A 57 -5.87 -5.48 2.39
C ARG A 57 -5.81 -4.54 3.60
N MET A 58 -5.46 -3.27 3.44
CA MET A 58 -5.49 -2.28 4.52
C MET A 58 -6.90 -2.14 5.09
N SER A 59 -7.93 -2.08 4.25
CA SER A 59 -9.32 -2.05 4.72
C SER A 59 -9.67 -3.27 5.58
N SER A 60 -9.26 -4.48 5.15
CA SER A 60 -9.51 -5.71 5.91
C SER A 60 -8.72 -5.79 7.22
N ALA A 61 -7.51 -5.25 7.26
CA ALA A 61 -6.61 -5.34 8.41
C ALA A 61 -6.92 -4.30 9.49
N PHE A 62 -7.34 -3.09 9.09
CA PHE A 62 -7.51 -1.95 10.01
C PHE A 62 -8.97 -1.62 10.34
N ASN A 63 -9.94 -2.45 9.93
CA ASN A 63 -11.36 -2.15 10.06
C ASN A 63 -11.69 -0.73 9.57
N PHE A 64 -11.05 -0.32 8.47
CA PHE A 64 -11.27 1.00 7.87
C PHE A 64 -12.67 1.00 7.26
N PRO A 65 -13.53 2.01 7.54
CA PRO A 65 -14.83 2.10 6.89
C PRO A 65 -14.60 2.14 5.38
N GLN A 66 -15.11 1.13 4.69
CA GLN A 66 -15.26 1.16 3.24
C GLN A 66 -16.20 2.33 2.98
N GLY A 67 -15.66 3.45 2.48
CA GLY A 67 -16.47 4.63 2.18
C GLY A 67 -17.69 4.20 1.35
N SER A 68 -18.87 4.54 1.88
CA SER A 68 -20.19 4.35 1.27
C SER A 68 -20.30 5.03 -0.09
#